data_AF-A0A836X6E3-F1
#
_entry.id   AF-A0A836X6E3-F1
#
_cell.length_a   1.000
_cell.length_b   1.000
_cell.length_c   1.000
_cell.angle_alpha   90.00
_cell.angle_beta   90.00
_cell.angle_gamma   90.00
#
_symmetry.space_group_name_H-M   'P 1'
#
loop_
_entity.id
_entity.type
_entity.pdbx_description
1 polymer ?
#
loop_
_entity_poly.entity_id
_entity_poly.type
_entity_poly.pdbx_seq_one_letter_code
_entity_poly.pdbx_strand_id
1 'polypeptide(L)'
;MAANEKIIAIANTCDELPGVLRVLDAYGADADRLLIVGDGAVAAVAPDDISVRLLSDYAPAEDIQRKAVEWIDDWSDGTVLGDRSFKELLICKDVSLWWHFLPVLFPDVMRCMQYVDLYKALYSTEAPATVVCADATSRPMLPFRLNRSFDLQTRIAYMVAGNLGLPIIAPKLNWRAKWNFWTAYLRRAATASLFALLGRRVDRIVRLAIARAAALANDGQAANESRKKKLVLFSTPVYWRREMVAAEAPGGRDVISGRTIDELVNVLAWDVVDVDVEVNVPSLQHYRRLWHKTRRSQLKCLPLERYCDRGVCDAAARAAQGFAQLWTRLREDGNFKNSLHYRGVDLWPLLQQRFSYLFREYAHCVLMHCEAAERIMASERPDAVLLEYEEGSYGRAAMVAARKAGVPSVALQHGLHGGAYIPSYFFHAF
;
A
#
# COMPACT_ATOMS: atom_id res chain seq x y z
N MET A 1 6.73 47.94 -0.22
CA MET A 1 6.53 46.75 -1.07
C MET A 1 6.23 47.25 -2.46
N ALA A 2 6.77 46.61 -3.49
CA ALA A 2 6.46 47.01 -4.86
C ALA A 2 4.97 46.73 -5.11
N ALA A 3 4.24 47.69 -5.67
CA ALA A 3 2.88 47.45 -6.11
C ALA A 3 2.91 46.31 -7.16
N ASN A 4 2.04 45.31 -6.99
CA ASN A 4 1.88 44.10 -7.83
C ASN A 4 2.73 42.85 -7.49
N GLU A 5 3.22 42.68 -6.26
CA GLU A 5 3.79 41.38 -5.87
C GLU A 5 2.68 40.31 -5.73
N LYS A 6 2.79 39.22 -6.49
CA LYS A 6 1.90 38.07 -6.38
C LYS A 6 2.33 37.11 -5.28
N ILE A 7 1.40 36.74 -4.42
CA ILE A 7 1.65 35.88 -3.26
C ILE A 7 0.76 34.65 -3.37
N ILE A 8 1.38 33.47 -3.31
CA ILE A 8 0.66 32.21 -3.30
C ILE A 8 0.68 31.61 -1.91
N ALA A 9 -0.50 31.41 -1.35
CA ALA A 9 -0.72 30.76 -0.08
C ALA A 9 -1.25 29.34 -0.30
N ILE A 10 -0.75 28.36 0.46
CA ILE A 10 -1.14 26.95 0.33
C ILE A 10 -1.71 26.46 1.66
N ALA A 11 -2.95 25.97 1.62
CA ALA A 11 -3.64 25.37 2.76
C ALA A 11 -4.35 24.07 2.34
N ASN A 12 -4.01 22.94 2.97
CA ASN A 12 -4.64 21.65 2.66
C ASN A 12 -5.82 21.35 3.58
N THR A 13 -5.89 22.04 4.73
CA THR A 13 -6.92 21.78 5.75
C THR A 13 -7.48 23.08 6.29
N CYS A 14 -8.72 23.04 6.78
CA CYS A 14 -9.33 24.20 7.45
C CYS A 14 -8.54 24.65 8.69
N ASP A 15 -7.79 23.75 9.34
CA ASP A 15 -6.95 24.08 10.49
C ASP A 15 -5.73 24.94 10.12
N GLU A 16 -5.28 24.88 8.86
CA GLU A 16 -4.15 25.67 8.36
C GLU A 16 -4.55 27.07 7.93
N LEU A 17 -5.80 27.23 7.49
CA LEU A 17 -6.33 28.45 6.89
C LEU A 17 -6.13 29.70 7.78
N PRO A 18 -6.43 29.72 9.09
CA PRO A 18 -6.22 30.91 9.92
C PRO A 18 -4.75 31.33 10.06
N GLY A 19 -3.82 30.39 9.94
CA GLY A 19 -2.38 30.70 9.94
C GLY A 19 -1.96 31.38 8.65
N VAL A 20 -2.47 30.88 7.53
CA VAL A 20 -2.18 31.36 6.18
C VAL A 20 -2.84 32.72 5.92
N LEU A 21 -4.11 32.89 6.27
CA LEU A 21 -4.84 34.16 6.10
C LEU A 21 -4.17 35.31 6.86
N ARG A 22 -3.74 35.08 8.11
CA ARG A 22 -3.03 36.11 8.88
C ARG A 22 -1.73 36.59 8.23
N VAL A 23 -1.05 35.73 7.46
CA VAL A 23 0.13 36.13 6.69
C VAL A 23 -0.31 36.96 5.49
N LEU A 24 -1.32 36.50 4.74
CA LEU A 24 -1.86 37.23 3.60
C LEU A 24 -2.36 38.63 3.99
N ASP A 25 -3.02 38.77 5.14
CA ASP A 25 -3.49 40.06 5.65
C ASP A 25 -2.34 41.04 5.93
N ALA A 26 -1.17 40.53 6.35
CA ALA A 26 0.01 41.35 6.63
C ALA A 26 0.66 41.95 5.37
N TYR A 27 0.35 41.41 4.19
CA TYR A 27 0.83 41.95 2.91
C TYR A 27 -0.06 43.09 2.35
N GLY A 28 -1.21 43.35 2.98
CA GLY A 28 -2.14 44.38 2.56
C GLY A 28 -3.03 43.96 1.39
N ALA A 29 -4.09 44.75 1.16
CA ALA A 29 -5.08 44.48 0.11
C ALA A 29 -4.55 44.73 -1.32
N ASP A 30 -3.47 45.49 -1.46
CA ASP A 30 -2.89 45.86 -2.76
C ASP A 30 -2.03 44.75 -3.40
N ALA A 31 -1.80 43.63 -2.68
CA ALA A 31 -1.09 42.46 -3.21
C ALA A 31 -2.04 41.52 -3.97
N ASP A 32 -1.56 40.92 -5.06
CA ASP A 32 -2.28 39.84 -5.76
C ASP A 32 -2.17 38.55 -4.93
N ARG A 33 -3.20 38.29 -4.11
CA ARG A 33 -3.23 37.18 -3.15
C ARG A 33 -4.01 36.01 -3.73
N LEU A 34 -3.30 34.90 -3.97
CA LEU A 34 -3.86 33.65 -4.46
C LEU A 34 -3.78 32.58 -3.37
N LEU A 35 -4.92 32.05 -2.95
CA LEU A 35 -5.03 30.91 -2.05
C LEU A 35 -5.26 29.63 -2.87
N ILE A 36 -4.33 28.68 -2.75
CA ILE A 36 -4.41 27.34 -3.30
C ILE A 36 -4.87 26.39 -2.20
N VAL A 37 -5.97 25.70 -2.48
CA VAL A 37 -6.56 24.75 -1.54
C VAL A 37 -6.47 23.31 -2.04
N GLY A 38 -6.15 22.40 -1.11
CA GLY A 38 -6.07 20.96 -1.38
C GLY A 38 -7.43 20.25 -1.41
N ASP A 39 -8.46 20.86 -0.82
CA ASP A 39 -9.83 20.33 -0.72
C ASP A 39 -10.84 21.49 -0.88
N GLY A 40 -11.96 21.24 -1.55
CA GLY A 40 -13.00 22.22 -1.84
C GLY A 40 -13.68 22.80 -0.58
N ALA A 41 -13.65 22.09 0.55
CA ALA A 41 -14.20 22.61 1.81
C ALA A 41 -13.48 23.87 2.31
N VAL A 42 -12.20 24.05 1.96
CA VAL A 42 -11.42 25.24 2.34
C VAL A 42 -11.81 26.46 1.49
N ALA A 43 -12.24 26.25 0.24
CA ALA A 43 -12.63 27.33 -0.67
C ALA A 43 -13.85 28.13 -0.17
N ALA A 44 -14.76 27.47 0.55
CA ALA A 44 -15.99 28.10 1.05
C ALA A 44 -15.78 29.11 2.18
N VAL A 45 -14.57 29.20 2.75
CA VAL A 45 -14.28 30.02 3.94
C VAL A 45 -13.26 31.13 3.62
N ALA A 46 -12.84 31.25 2.36
CA ALA A 46 -11.91 32.30 1.95
C ALA A 46 -12.61 33.67 1.87
N PRO A 47 -11.95 34.76 2.30
CA PRO A 47 -12.41 36.12 2.06
C PRO A 47 -12.61 36.43 0.57
N ASP A 48 -13.60 37.27 0.23
CA ASP A 48 -13.95 37.63 -1.15
C ASP A 48 -12.83 38.37 -1.91
N ASP A 49 -11.91 39.00 -1.18
CA ASP A 49 -10.75 39.74 -1.69
C ASP A 49 -9.53 38.85 -1.97
N ILE A 50 -9.65 37.53 -1.79
CA ILE A 50 -8.60 36.54 -2.08
C ILE A 50 -9.05 35.62 -3.20
N SER A 51 -8.26 35.56 -4.27
CA SER A 51 -8.53 34.60 -5.34
C SER A 51 -8.30 33.18 -4.83
N VAL A 52 -9.28 32.30 -5.00
CA VAL A 52 -9.16 30.88 -4.65
C VAL A 52 -9.08 30.03 -5.91
N ARG A 53 -8.14 29.07 -5.92
CA ARG A 53 -8.04 28.03 -6.97
C ARG A 53 -7.79 26.66 -6.34
N LEU A 54 -8.21 25.62 -7.05
CA LEU A 54 -7.89 24.25 -6.67
C LEU A 54 -6.52 23.89 -7.25
N LEU A 55 -5.75 23.06 -6.54
CA LEU A 55 -4.48 22.56 -7.09
C LEU A 55 -4.70 21.77 -8.39
N SER A 56 -5.84 21.09 -8.54
CA SER A 56 -6.21 20.35 -9.75
C SER A 56 -6.37 21.23 -10.99
N ASP A 57 -6.56 22.54 -10.84
CA ASP A 57 -6.66 23.49 -11.96
C ASP A 57 -5.32 23.58 -12.73
N TYR A 58 -4.23 23.08 -12.14
CA TYR A 58 -2.88 23.05 -12.70
C TYR A 58 -2.43 21.64 -13.09
N ALA A 59 -3.36 20.68 -13.19
CA ALA A 59 -3.04 19.31 -13.58
C ALA A 59 -2.38 19.27 -14.97
N PRO A 60 -1.18 18.65 -15.10
CA PRO A 60 -0.57 18.50 -16.40
C PRO A 60 -1.43 17.60 -17.29
N ALA A 61 -1.46 17.87 -18.59
CA ALA A 61 -2.15 17.02 -19.57
C ALA A 61 -1.50 15.64 -19.75
N GLU A 62 -0.25 15.49 -19.29
CA GLU A 62 0.51 14.25 -19.42
C GLU A 62 0.06 13.17 -18.43
N ASP A 63 0.15 11.91 -18.86
CA ASP A 63 -0.13 10.74 -18.03
C ASP A 63 0.94 10.57 -16.93
N ILE A 64 0.64 11.10 -15.74
CA ILE A 64 1.50 11.02 -14.56
C ILE A 64 1.78 9.59 -14.13
N GLN A 65 0.86 8.67 -14.41
CA GLN A 65 0.99 7.28 -14.00
C GLN A 65 2.03 6.58 -14.88
N ARG A 66 2.00 6.79 -16.20
CA ARG A 66 3.07 6.30 -17.10
C ARG A 66 4.44 6.82 -16.68
N LYS A 67 4.56 8.13 -16.42
CA LYS A 67 5.82 8.73 -15.94
C LYS A 67 6.32 8.10 -14.64
N ALA A 68 5.41 7.82 -13.71
CA ALA A 68 5.76 7.19 -12.44
C ALA A 68 6.26 5.75 -12.61
N VAL A 69 5.72 5.01 -13.58
CA VAL A 69 6.20 3.67 -13.93
C VAL A 69 7.60 3.75 -14.55
N GLU A 70 7.79 4.60 -15.55
CA GLU A 70 9.10 4.81 -16.19
C GLU A 70 10.16 5.21 -15.16
N TRP A 71 9.85 6.21 -14.32
CA TRP A 71 10.78 6.67 -13.30
C TRP A 71 11.14 5.59 -12.27
N ILE A 72 10.15 4.81 -11.78
CA ILE A 72 10.43 3.81 -10.74
C ILE A 72 11.18 2.61 -11.31
N ASP A 73 10.95 2.24 -12.57
CA ASP A 73 11.70 1.18 -13.24
C ASP A 73 13.15 1.61 -13.47
N ASP A 74 13.37 2.79 -14.07
CA ASP A 74 14.71 3.35 -14.29
C ASP A 74 15.49 3.48 -12.97
N TRP A 75 14.84 4.02 -11.93
CA TRP A 75 15.46 4.18 -10.61
C TRP A 75 15.83 2.84 -9.97
N SER A 76 14.93 1.85 -10.05
CA SER A 76 15.13 0.56 -9.38
C SER A 76 16.11 -0.35 -10.11
N ASP A 77 16.31 -0.15 -11.42
CA ASP A 77 17.35 -0.79 -12.24
C ASP A 77 18.71 -0.09 -12.12
N GLY A 78 18.74 1.19 -11.75
CA GLY A 78 19.96 1.94 -11.47
C GLY A 78 20.74 1.41 -10.25
N THR A 79 22.06 1.62 -10.26
CA THR A 79 22.94 1.26 -9.13
C THR A 79 22.65 2.14 -7.92
N VAL A 80 22.36 1.53 -6.77
CA VAL A 80 21.98 2.26 -5.55
C VAL A 80 22.91 2.00 -4.36
N LEU A 81 23.58 0.83 -4.30
CA LEU A 81 24.49 0.49 -3.20
C LEU A 81 25.61 -0.40 -3.72
N GLY A 82 26.83 0.14 -3.76
CA GLY A 82 27.96 -0.54 -4.39
C GLY A 82 27.79 -0.57 -5.90
N ASP A 83 27.82 -1.77 -6.47
CA ASP A 83 27.63 -2.08 -7.90
C ASP A 83 26.23 -2.65 -8.19
N ARG A 84 25.36 -2.77 -7.19
CA ARG A 84 24.06 -3.44 -7.31
C ARG A 84 22.89 -2.48 -7.46
N SER A 85 21.90 -2.90 -8.24
CA SER A 85 20.62 -2.21 -8.38
C SER A 85 19.69 -2.43 -7.19
N PHE A 86 18.64 -1.61 -7.07
CA PHE A 86 17.67 -1.78 -5.99
C PHE A 86 16.94 -3.13 -6.11
N LYS A 87 16.57 -3.55 -7.34
CA LYS A 87 15.93 -4.85 -7.57
C LYS A 87 16.84 -6.01 -7.16
N GLU A 88 18.13 -5.94 -7.49
CA GLU A 88 19.09 -6.98 -7.13
C GLU A 88 19.25 -7.12 -5.63
N LEU A 89 19.32 -6.01 -4.88
CA LEU A 89 19.42 -6.02 -3.42
C LEU A 89 18.21 -6.69 -2.74
N LEU A 90 17.09 -6.79 -3.44
CA LEU A 90 15.86 -7.39 -2.93
C LEU A 90 15.68 -8.89 -3.26
N ILE A 91 16.70 -9.55 -3.81
CA ILE A 91 16.64 -11.00 -4.08
C ILE A 91 16.91 -11.79 -2.79
N CYS A 92 16.02 -12.72 -2.46
CA CYS A 92 16.17 -13.68 -1.37
C CYS A 92 15.66 -15.05 -1.83
N LYS A 93 16.50 -16.10 -1.77
CA LYS A 93 16.15 -17.46 -2.20
C LYS A 93 15.52 -17.52 -3.61
N ASP A 94 16.13 -16.81 -4.54
CA ASP A 94 15.66 -16.66 -5.94
C ASP A 94 14.26 -16.00 -6.07
N VAL A 95 13.79 -15.35 -5.01
CA VAL A 95 12.56 -14.55 -5.00
C VAL A 95 12.92 -13.08 -4.96
N SER A 96 12.43 -12.31 -5.91
CA SER A 96 12.57 -10.86 -5.90
C SER A 96 11.51 -10.23 -5.00
N LEU A 97 11.90 -9.68 -3.84
CA LEU A 97 10.98 -8.94 -2.97
C LEU A 97 10.53 -7.62 -3.61
N TRP A 98 11.20 -7.14 -4.67
CA TRP A 98 10.75 -5.99 -5.44
C TRP A 98 9.32 -6.15 -5.94
N TRP A 99 8.99 -7.35 -6.43
CA TRP A 99 7.64 -7.69 -6.90
C TRP A 99 6.56 -7.54 -5.83
N HIS A 100 6.94 -7.62 -4.55
CA HIS A 100 6.03 -7.40 -3.43
C HIS A 100 6.06 -5.96 -2.93
N PHE A 101 7.23 -5.32 -2.95
CA PHE A 101 7.40 -3.95 -2.47
C PHE A 101 6.75 -2.93 -3.40
N LEU A 102 6.84 -3.15 -4.70
CA LEU A 102 6.41 -2.20 -5.71
C LEU A 102 4.92 -1.81 -5.61
N PRO A 103 3.94 -2.73 -5.49
CA PRO A 103 2.53 -2.34 -5.31
C PRO A 103 2.27 -1.49 -4.06
N VAL A 104 3.12 -1.61 -3.04
CA VAL A 104 3.01 -0.86 -1.78
C VAL A 104 3.74 0.50 -1.85
N LEU A 105 4.83 0.58 -2.63
CA LEU A 105 5.65 1.78 -2.82
C LEU A 105 5.09 2.71 -3.92
N PHE A 106 4.61 2.14 -5.02
CA PHE A 106 4.22 2.86 -6.23
C PHE A 106 3.18 3.97 -5.98
N PRO A 107 2.08 3.74 -5.24
CA PRO A 107 1.09 4.81 -5.00
C PRO A 107 1.67 6.03 -4.27
N ASP A 108 2.69 5.80 -3.44
CA ASP A 108 3.36 6.84 -2.67
C ASP A 108 4.32 7.65 -3.56
N VAL A 109 5.10 6.96 -4.41
CA VAL A 109 5.98 7.57 -5.41
C VAL A 109 5.18 8.39 -6.42
N MET A 110 4.15 7.78 -7.02
CA MET A 110 3.28 8.42 -7.99
C MET A 110 2.66 9.70 -7.43
N ARG A 111 2.16 9.67 -6.19
CA ARG A 111 1.61 10.86 -5.53
C ARG A 111 2.66 11.95 -5.31
N CYS A 112 3.88 11.58 -4.90
CA CYS A 112 4.95 12.56 -4.75
C CYS A 112 5.27 13.23 -6.08
N MET A 113 5.42 12.45 -7.15
CA MET A 113 5.68 12.96 -8.50
C MET A 113 4.54 13.84 -9.01
N GLN A 114 3.29 13.42 -8.80
CA GLN A 114 2.11 14.19 -9.18
C GLN A 114 2.11 15.57 -8.53
N TYR A 115 2.36 15.66 -7.23
CA TYR A 115 2.42 16.96 -6.56
C TYR A 115 3.63 17.79 -6.99
N VAL A 116 4.79 17.18 -7.25
CA VAL A 116 5.94 17.91 -7.80
C VAL A 116 5.56 18.56 -9.13
N ASP A 117 4.89 17.83 -10.03
CA ASP A 117 4.48 18.35 -11.33
C ASP A 117 3.40 19.43 -11.20
N LEU A 118 2.41 19.23 -10.34
CA LEU A 118 1.36 20.22 -10.04
C LEU A 118 1.93 21.53 -9.51
N TYR A 119 2.81 21.47 -8.51
CA TYR A 119 3.38 22.69 -7.93
C TYR A 119 4.37 23.38 -8.88
N LYS A 120 5.12 22.64 -9.69
CA LYS A 120 5.94 23.24 -10.75
C LYS A 120 5.07 23.95 -11.79
N ALA A 121 3.97 23.34 -12.21
CA ALA A 121 3.02 23.97 -13.14
C ALA A 121 2.40 25.23 -12.51
N LEU A 122 1.90 25.14 -11.28
CA LEU A 122 1.36 26.27 -10.52
C LEU A 122 2.36 27.44 -10.46
N TYR A 123 3.58 27.20 -10.00
CA TYR A 123 4.56 28.27 -9.82
C TYR A 123 5.08 28.82 -11.15
N SER A 124 5.07 28.03 -12.22
CA SER A 124 5.40 28.52 -13.56
C SER A 124 4.27 29.39 -14.14
N THR A 125 3.01 29.03 -13.93
CA THR A 125 1.85 29.76 -14.45
C THR A 125 1.62 31.07 -13.69
N GLU A 126 1.67 30.99 -12.37
CA GLU A 126 1.33 32.12 -11.50
C GLU A 126 2.53 33.03 -11.21
N ALA A 127 3.76 32.53 -11.37
CA ALA A 127 5.01 33.27 -11.14
C ALA A 127 5.02 34.06 -9.81
N PRO A 128 4.79 33.40 -8.66
CA PRO A 128 4.69 34.10 -7.38
C PRO A 128 6.02 34.75 -6.98
N ALA A 129 5.95 35.94 -6.41
CA ALA A 129 7.09 36.59 -5.76
C ALA A 129 7.40 35.94 -4.40
N THR A 130 6.39 35.37 -3.74
CA THR A 130 6.54 34.68 -2.45
C THR A 130 5.52 33.55 -2.32
N VAL A 131 5.95 32.44 -1.70
CA VAL A 131 5.11 31.30 -1.37
C VAL A 131 4.91 31.22 0.14
N VAL A 132 3.65 31.17 0.59
CA VAL A 132 3.28 30.96 1.99
C VAL A 132 2.80 29.53 2.16
N CYS A 133 3.57 28.72 2.89
CA CYS A 133 3.21 27.33 3.21
C CYS A 133 3.06 27.20 4.72
N ALA A 134 1.90 26.79 5.23
CA ALA A 134 1.76 26.48 6.66
C ALA A 134 2.91 25.56 7.13
N ASP A 135 3.49 25.81 8.31
CA ASP A 135 4.71 25.13 8.76
C ASP A 135 4.55 23.60 8.85
N ALA A 136 4.82 22.95 7.72
CA ALA A 136 4.82 21.51 7.57
C ALA A 136 6.17 20.92 7.96
N THR A 137 7.24 21.73 7.96
CA THR A 137 8.59 21.27 8.26
C THR A 137 8.76 20.85 9.73
N SER A 138 8.06 21.50 10.66
CA SER A 138 8.14 21.18 12.09
C SER A 138 7.27 19.99 12.53
N ARG A 139 6.36 19.51 11.67
CA ARG A 139 5.50 18.36 11.98
C ARG A 139 6.30 17.06 11.77
N PRO A 140 6.12 16.02 12.59
CA PRO A 140 6.57 14.68 12.22
C PRO A 140 5.71 14.14 11.07
N MET A 141 6.32 13.48 10.08
CA MET A 141 5.53 12.69 9.13
C MET A 141 4.87 11.51 9.86
N LEU A 142 3.58 11.32 9.61
CA LEU A 142 2.83 10.20 10.16
C LEU A 142 3.32 8.88 9.55
N PRO A 143 3.71 7.88 10.36
CA PRO A 143 4.34 6.64 9.90
C PRO A 143 3.44 5.69 9.08
N PHE A 144 2.26 6.10 8.62
CA PHE A 144 1.31 5.18 7.97
C PHE A 144 0.61 5.78 6.76
N ARG A 145 0.64 5.01 5.64
CA ARG A 145 -0.05 5.16 4.35
C ARG A 145 -0.20 6.64 3.93
N LEU A 146 0.67 7.11 3.02
CA LEU A 146 0.61 8.48 2.49
C LEU A 146 -0.77 8.90 1.96
N ASN A 147 -1.68 7.94 1.71
CA ASN A 147 -3.09 8.17 1.38
C ASN A 147 -3.84 9.09 2.37
N ARG A 148 -3.31 9.36 3.58
CA ARG A 148 -3.93 10.30 4.53
C ARG A 148 -2.95 11.26 5.20
N SER A 149 -1.77 11.45 4.60
CA SER A 149 -0.80 12.44 5.09
C SER A 149 -1.29 13.84 4.75
N PHE A 150 -1.99 14.47 5.70
CA PHE A 150 -2.47 15.86 5.58
C PHE A 150 -1.36 16.85 5.18
N ASP A 151 -0.10 16.49 5.45
CA ASP A 151 1.05 17.36 5.24
C ASP A 151 1.79 17.14 3.91
N LEU A 152 1.47 16.08 3.14
CA LEU A 152 2.30 15.70 1.98
C LEU A 152 2.32 16.79 0.90
N GLN A 153 1.15 17.34 0.57
CA GLN A 153 1.00 18.45 -0.38
C GLN A 153 1.82 19.67 0.06
N THR A 154 1.66 20.14 1.30
CA THR A 154 2.38 21.33 1.80
C THR A 154 3.89 21.12 1.85
N ARG A 155 4.37 19.92 2.20
CA ARG A 155 5.80 19.61 2.17
C ARG A 155 6.37 19.65 0.76
N ILE A 156 5.68 19.04 -0.20
CA ILE A 156 6.13 19.04 -1.59
C ILE A 156 6.10 20.46 -2.15
N ALA A 157 5.06 21.25 -1.84
CA ALA A 157 5.00 22.66 -2.20
C ALA A 157 6.23 23.43 -1.70
N TYR A 158 6.55 23.29 -0.41
CA TYR A 158 7.74 23.88 0.22
C TYR A 158 9.02 23.45 -0.50
N MET A 159 9.16 22.16 -0.80
CA MET A 159 10.36 21.61 -1.44
C MET A 159 10.50 22.06 -2.90
N VAL A 160 9.40 22.15 -3.64
CA VAL A 160 9.37 22.66 -5.02
C VAL A 160 9.71 24.15 -5.04
N ALA A 161 9.11 24.95 -4.15
CA ALA A 161 9.42 26.38 -4.04
C ALA A 161 10.91 26.61 -3.73
N GLY A 162 11.48 25.82 -2.81
CA GLY A 162 12.90 25.87 -2.48
C GLY A 162 13.79 25.45 -3.64
N ASN A 163 13.40 24.41 -4.39
CA ASN A 163 14.10 23.98 -5.61
C ASN A 163 14.10 25.05 -6.70
N LEU A 164 13.06 25.87 -6.79
CA LEU A 164 12.95 26.99 -7.74
C LEU A 164 13.58 28.30 -7.21
N GLY A 165 14.11 28.32 -5.99
CA GLY A 165 14.68 29.52 -5.37
C GLY A 165 13.63 30.59 -5.01
N LEU A 166 12.36 30.20 -4.88
CA LEU A 166 11.29 31.11 -4.48
C LEU A 166 11.37 31.44 -2.98
N PRO A 167 11.15 32.70 -2.56
CA PRO A 167 11.02 33.05 -1.16
C PRO A 167 9.87 32.30 -0.50
N ILE A 168 10.12 31.69 0.66
CA ILE A 168 9.11 30.92 1.41
C ILE A 168 8.87 31.53 2.78
N ILE A 169 7.59 31.73 3.12
CA ILE A 169 7.14 32.06 4.46
C ILE A 169 6.41 30.86 5.05
N ALA A 170 6.90 30.40 6.20
CA ALA A 170 6.31 29.30 6.95
C ALA A 170 5.65 29.81 8.25
N PRO A 171 4.37 30.23 8.22
CA PRO A 171 3.72 30.70 9.43
C PRO A 171 3.67 29.60 10.49
N LYS A 172 4.12 29.95 11.70
CA LYS A 172 3.97 29.09 12.86
C LYS A 172 2.48 28.89 13.13
N LEU A 173 2.07 27.63 13.21
CA LEU A 173 0.72 27.27 13.62
C LEU A 173 0.47 27.76 15.05
N ASN A 174 -0.75 28.22 15.31
CA ASN A 174 -1.17 28.53 16.66
C ASN A 174 -1.22 27.24 17.52
N TRP A 175 -1.25 27.41 18.84
CA TRP A 175 -1.22 26.27 19.76
C TRP A 175 -2.43 25.33 19.59
N ARG A 176 -3.61 25.84 19.18
CA ARG A 176 -4.81 25.04 18.95
C ARG A 176 -4.65 24.12 17.73
N ALA A 177 -4.16 24.65 16.61
CA ALA A 177 -3.88 23.87 15.41
C ALA A 177 -2.80 22.81 15.68
N LYS A 178 -1.75 23.17 16.44
CA LYS A 178 -0.75 22.20 16.91
C LYS A 178 -1.38 21.11 17.78
N TRP A 179 -2.26 21.48 18.72
CA TRP A 179 -2.96 20.54 19.59
C TRP A 179 -3.89 19.61 18.81
N ASN A 180 -4.69 20.13 17.88
CA ASN A 180 -5.56 19.34 17.00
C ASN A 180 -4.74 18.35 16.17
N PHE A 181 -3.63 18.80 15.58
CA PHE A 181 -2.69 17.95 14.88
C PHE A 181 -2.15 16.84 15.80
N TRP A 182 -1.61 17.19 16.97
CA TRP A 182 -1.01 16.22 17.89
C TRP A 182 -2.04 15.24 18.47
N THR A 183 -3.26 15.69 18.76
CA THR A 183 -4.33 14.78 19.23
C THR A 183 -4.78 13.83 18.13
N ALA A 184 -4.93 14.30 16.89
CA ALA A 184 -5.19 13.43 15.75
C ALA A 184 -4.03 12.45 15.49
N TYR A 185 -2.79 12.94 15.58
CA TYR A 185 -1.57 12.14 15.47
C TYR A 185 -1.53 11.04 16.54
N LEU A 186 -1.66 11.42 17.81
CA LEU A 186 -1.58 10.49 18.94
C LEU A 186 -2.72 9.48 18.90
N ARG A 187 -3.94 9.89 18.56
CA ARG A 187 -5.06 8.95 18.37
C ARG A 187 -4.72 7.93 17.29
N ARG A 188 -4.26 8.36 16.12
CA ARG A 188 -3.88 7.45 15.03
C ARG A 188 -2.71 6.55 15.38
N ALA A 189 -1.66 7.11 15.98
CA ALA A 189 -0.47 6.38 16.41
C ALA A 189 -0.81 5.36 17.51
N ALA A 190 -1.65 5.74 18.48
CA ALA A 190 -2.14 4.86 19.53
C ALA A 190 -3.02 3.75 18.94
N THR A 191 -3.95 4.07 18.04
CA THR A 191 -4.76 3.07 17.33
C THR A 191 -3.87 2.11 16.55
N ALA A 192 -2.91 2.60 15.76
CA ALA A 192 -1.98 1.76 15.00
C ALA A 192 -1.10 0.88 15.91
N SER A 193 -0.56 1.45 17.00
CA SER A 193 0.28 0.73 17.96
C SER A 193 -0.52 -0.32 18.73
N LEU A 194 -1.76 0.01 19.12
CA LEU A 194 -2.69 -0.89 19.77
C LEU A 194 -3.08 -2.04 18.83
N PHE A 195 -3.38 -1.74 17.56
CA PHE A 195 -3.62 -2.76 16.53
C PHE A 195 -2.39 -3.63 16.31
N ALA A 196 -1.18 -3.06 16.27
CA ALA A 196 0.04 -3.84 16.11
C ALA A 196 0.36 -4.71 17.33
N LEU A 197 0.08 -4.23 18.55
CA LEU A 197 0.36 -4.96 19.79
C LEU A 197 -0.70 -6.02 20.08
N LEU A 198 -1.98 -5.63 20.11
CA LEU A 198 -3.09 -6.54 20.33
C LEU A 198 -3.24 -7.50 19.15
N GLY A 199 -3.08 -7.00 17.92
CA GLY A 199 -3.06 -7.80 16.71
C GLY A 199 -2.07 -8.93 16.87
N ARG A 200 -0.78 -8.68 17.11
CA ARG A 200 0.23 -9.75 17.25
C ARG A 200 -0.09 -10.81 18.30
N ARG A 201 -0.68 -10.43 19.45
CA ARG A 201 -1.03 -11.39 20.52
C ARG A 201 -2.29 -12.19 20.20
N VAL A 202 -3.36 -11.50 19.81
CA VAL A 202 -4.65 -12.11 19.45
C VAL A 202 -4.47 -12.99 18.22
N ASP A 203 -3.77 -12.49 17.21
CA ASP A 203 -3.40 -13.21 16.01
C ASP A 203 -2.69 -14.50 16.37
N ARG A 204 -1.59 -14.46 17.15
CA ARG A 204 -0.90 -15.69 17.57
C ARG A 204 -1.83 -16.70 18.26
N ILE A 205 -2.67 -16.27 19.20
CA ILE A 205 -3.57 -17.17 19.93
C ILE A 205 -4.61 -17.79 18.99
N VAL A 206 -5.25 -16.97 18.16
CA VAL A 206 -6.31 -17.43 17.29
C VAL A 206 -5.76 -18.29 16.15
N ARG A 207 -4.60 -17.94 15.57
CA ARG A 207 -3.89 -18.77 14.58
C ARG A 207 -3.64 -20.18 15.12
N LEU A 208 -3.16 -20.29 16.36
CA LEU A 208 -2.95 -21.59 17.01
C LEU A 208 -4.26 -22.36 17.23
N ALA A 209 -5.33 -21.66 17.63
CA ALA A 209 -6.64 -22.28 17.83
C ALA A 209 -7.24 -22.82 16.52
N ILE A 210 -7.16 -22.05 15.43
CA ILE A 210 -7.67 -22.48 14.11
C ILE A 210 -6.81 -23.60 13.54
N ALA A 211 -5.48 -23.51 13.64
CA ALA A 211 -4.60 -24.59 13.19
C ALA A 211 -4.94 -25.92 13.88
N ARG A 212 -5.20 -25.89 15.21
CA ARG A 212 -5.64 -27.07 15.96
C ARG A 212 -7.03 -27.57 15.56
N ALA A 213 -8.01 -26.67 15.44
CA ALA A 213 -9.36 -27.03 15.03
C ALA A 213 -9.38 -27.66 13.63
N ALA A 214 -8.61 -27.09 12.70
CA ALA A 214 -8.46 -27.62 11.35
C ALA A 214 -7.70 -28.96 11.34
N ALA A 215 -6.73 -29.20 12.23
CA ALA A 215 -6.05 -30.49 12.34
C ALA A 215 -7.04 -31.58 12.75
N LEU A 216 -7.81 -31.32 13.81
CA LEU A 216 -8.82 -32.24 14.34
C LEU A 216 -9.94 -32.56 13.32
N ALA A 217 -10.31 -31.61 12.47
CA ALA A 217 -11.34 -31.82 11.46
C ALA A 217 -10.89 -32.72 10.29
N ASN A 218 -9.58 -32.90 10.07
CA ASN A 218 -9.05 -33.56 8.88
C ASN A 218 -8.42 -34.94 9.15
N ASP A 219 -8.17 -35.34 10.40
CA ASP A 219 -7.56 -36.64 10.75
C ASP A 219 -8.47 -37.86 10.47
N GLY A 220 -9.65 -37.66 9.89
CA GLY A 220 -10.64 -38.73 9.62
C GLY A 220 -10.74 -39.25 8.18
N GLN A 221 -10.02 -38.68 7.20
CA GLN A 221 -10.11 -39.12 5.79
C GLN A 221 -8.99 -40.12 5.46
N ALA A 222 -9.32 -41.40 5.54
CA ALA A 222 -8.42 -42.52 5.24
C ALA A 222 -8.02 -42.57 3.75
N ALA A 223 -6.74 -42.82 3.52
CA ALA A 223 -6.13 -42.98 2.21
C ALA A 223 -6.47 -44.36 1.60
N ASN A 224 -7.44 -44.43 0.69
CA ASN A 224 -7.57 -45.59 -0.21
C ASN A 224 -8.44 -45.36 -1.47
N GLU A 225 -8.25 -44.25 -2.17
CA GLU A 225 -8.79 -44.07 -3.54
C GLU A 225 -7.66 -43.64 -4.49
N SER A 226 -7.76 -44.05 -5.75
CA SER A 226 -6.91 -43.53 -6.83
C SER A 226 -6.83 -42.01 -6.76
N ARG A 227 -5.61 -41.45 -6.77
CA ARG A 227 -5.37 -40.02 -6.53
C ARG A 227 -6.16 -39.16 -7.52
N LYS A 228 -7.23 -38.53 -7.05
CA LYS A 228 -7.96 -37.48 -7.78
C LYS A 228 -7.00 -36.34 -8.10
N LYS A 229 -7.24 -35.64 -9.22
CA LYS A 229 -6.52 -34.40 -9.54
C LYS A 229 -6.76 -33.39 -8.43
N LYS A 230 -5.70 -32.76 -7.93
CA LYS A 230 -5.80 -31.81 -6.81
C LYS A 230 -5.57 -30.38 -7.27
N LEU A 231 -6.47 -29.48 -6.89
CA LEU A 231 -6.32 -28.04 -7.03
C LEU A 231 -6.07 -27.42 -5.65
N VAL A 232 -5.11 -26.51 -5.56
CA VAL A 232 -5.03 -25.58 -4.43
C VAL A 232 -5.53 -24.21 -4.87
N LEU A 233 -6.61 -23.76 -4.25
CA LEU A 233 -7.18 -22.43 -4.42
C LEU A 233 -6.60 -21.50 -3.35
N PHE A 234 -6.07 -20.34 -3.72
CA PHE A 234 -5.76 -19.26 -2.80
C PHE A 234 -6.88 -18.22 -2.88
N SER A 235 -7.76 -18.20 -1.87
CA SER A 235 -8.92 -17.30 -1.81
C SER A 235 -8.67 -16.12 -0.86
N THR A 236 -9.40 -15.02 -1.07
CA THR A 236 -9.50 -13.92 -0.08
C THR A 236 -10.89 -13.92 0.56
N PRO A 237 -10.98 -13.63 1.87
CA PRO A 237 -12.26 -13.50 2.52
C PRO A 237 -13.02 -12.24 2.08
N VAL A 238 -12.41 -11.31 1.34
CA VAL A 238 -13.02 -10.04 0.87
C VAL A 238 -14.15 -10.29 -0.16
N TYR A 239 -14.04 -11.34 -0.97
CA TYR A 239 -15.03 -11.69 -1.98
C TYR A 239 -16.16 -12.59 -1.45
N TRP A 240 -15.97 -13.16 -0.25
CA TRP A 240 -17.01 -13.86 0.48
C TRP A 240 -18.06 -12.90 1.06
N ARG A 241 -18.93 -12.36 0.19
CA ARG A 241 -19.99 -11.40 0.55
C ARG A 241 -21.33 -12.11 0.65
N ARG A 242 -21.74 -12.41 1.89
CA ARG A 242 -23.06 -12.99 2.19
C ARG A 242 -24.23 -12.02 1.93
N GLU A 243 -23.98 -10.72 1.89
CA GLU A 243 -25.02 -9.68 2.02
C GLU A 243 -25.30 -8.87 0.73
N MET A 244 -24.39 -8.87 -0.24
CA MET A 244 -24.58 -8.02 -1.44
C MET A 244 -25.42 -8.66 -2.54
N VAL A 245 -25.66 -9.96 -2.50
CA VAL A 245 -26.55 -10.67 -3.44
C VAL A 245 -27.67 -11.33 -2.65
N ALA A 246 -28.39 -10.52 -1.86
CA ALA A 246 -29.53 -10.99 -1.08
C ALA A 246 -30.71 -11.50 -1.94
N ALA A 247 -30.65 -11.33 -3.27
CA ALA A 247 -31.74 -11.70 -4.16
C ALA A 247 -31.52 -13.00 -4.97
N GLU A 248 -30.29 -13.47 -5.23
CA GLU A 248 -30.10 -14.42 -6.36
C GLU A 248 -29.28 -15.69 -6.11
N ALA A 249 -28.63 -15.88 -4.95
CA ALA A 249 -27.85 -17.10 -4.71
C ALA A 249 -28.22 -17.79 -3.37
N PRO A 250 -29.30 -18.59 -3.33
CA PRO A 250 -29.53 -19.51 -2.22
C PRO A 250 -28.33 -20.44 -2.07
N GLY A 251 -27.57 -20.27 -0.98
CA GLY A 251 -26.41 -21.13 -0.66
C GLY A 251 -25.14 -20.41 -0.19
N GLY A 252 -25.02 -19.09 -0.41
CA GLY A 252 -23.82 -18.35 0.02
C GLY A 252 -22.55 -18.79 -0.71
N ARG A 253 -22.62 -18.81 -2.05
CA ARG A 253 -21.46 -19.07 -2.94
C ARG A 253 -20.54 -17.86 -3.01
N ASP A 254 -19.26 -18.10 -3.26
CA ASP A 254 -18.32 -17.02 -3.61
C ASP A 254 -18.70 -16.42 -4.96
N VAL A 255 -18.72 -15.08 -5.07
CA VAL A 255 -19.17 -14.38 -6.28
C VAL A 255 -18.15 -14.44 -7.42
N ILE A 256 -16.87 -14.69 -7.11
CA ILE A 256 -15.80 -14.78 -8.10
C ILE A 256 -15.56 -16.24 -8.47
N SER A 257 -15.32 -17.09 -7.47
CA SER A 257 -14.86 -18.46 -7.71
C SER A 257 -15.95 -19.52 -7.60
N GLY A 258 -17.11 -19.20 -7.03
CA GLY A 258 -18.11 -20.20 -6.64
C GLY A 258 -18.54 -21.12 -7.78
N ARG A 259 -18.84 -20.58 -8.97
CA ARG A 259 -19.21 -21.38 -10.15
C ARG A 259 -18.05 -22.24 -10.65
N THR A 260 -16.84 -21.68 -10.69
CA THR A 260 -15.63 -22.40 -11.12
C THR A 260 -15.35 -23.58 -10.19
N ILE A 261 -15.48 -23.36 -8.89
CA ILE A 261 -15.32 -24.39 -7.86
C ILE A 261 -16.40 -25.48 -8.03
N ASP A 262 -17.66 -25.09 -8.21
CA ASP A 262 -18.76 -26.04 -8.40
C ASP A 262 -18.49 -26.97 -9.59
N GLU A 263 -17.98 -26.43 -10.71
CA GLU A 263 -17.62 -27.20 -11.90
C GLU A 263 -16.44 -28.15 -11.62
N LEU A 264 -15.37 -27.64 -11.00
CA LEU A 264 -14.18 -28.43 -10.67
C LEU A 264 -14.51 -29.62 -9.75
N VAL A 265 -15.33 -29.39 -8.73
CA VAL A 265 -15.69 -30.40 -7.74
C VAL A 265 -16.76 -31.36 -8.28
N ASN A 266 -17.87 -30.85 -8.81
CA ASN A 266 -19.04 -31.68 -9.11
C ASN A 266 -19.00 -32.28 -10.52
N VAL A 267 -18.35 -31.63 -11.48
CA VAL A 267 -18.29 -32.11 -12.87
C VAL A 267 -16.95 -32.78 -13.14
N LEU A 268 -15.84 -32.14 -12.78
CA LEU A 268 -14.51 -32.66 -13.05
C LEU A 268 -13.94 -33.56 -11.95
N ALA A 269 -14.63 -33.67 -10.81
CA ALA A 269 -14.24 -34.49 -9.66
C ALA A 269 -12.81 -34.20 -9.12
N TRP A 270 -12.39 -32.93 -9.16
CA TRP A 270 -11.12 -32.50 -8.57
C TRP A 270 -11.22 -32.45 -7.04
N ASP A 271 -10.13 -32.81 -6.37
CA ASP A 271 -9.92 -32.54 -4.95
C ASP A 271 -9.47 -31.08 -4.79
N VAL A 272 -10.33 -30.22 -4.25
CA VAL A 272 -10.05 -28.79 -4.14
C VAL A 272 -9.79 -28.42 -2.68
N VAL A 273 -8.57 -27.92 -2.43
CA VAL A 273 -8.16 -27.36 -1.14
C VAL A 273 -8.18 -25.84 -1.24
N ASP A 274 -9.05 -25.20 -0.47
CA ASP A 274 -9.13 -23.74 -0.39
C ASP A 274 -8.23 -23.25 0.75
N VAL A 275 -7.20 -22.49 0.41
CA VAL A 275 -6.33 -21.79 1.34
C VAL A 275 -6.81 -20.36 1.47
N ASP A 276 -7.52 -20.07 2.55
CA ASP A 276 -8.02 -18.72 2.85
C ASP A 276 -6.87 -17.86 3.35
N VAL A 277 -6.59 -16.77 2.62
CA VAL A 277 -5.47 -15.88 2.92
C VAL A 277 -5.94 -14.48 3.28
N GLU A 278 -6.27 -14.27 4.55
CA GLU A 278 -6.11 -12.97 5.21
C GLU A 278 -6.47 -13.03 6.70
N VAL A 279 -5.44 -12.98 7.56
CA VAL A 279 -5.62 -12.60 8.97
C VAL A 279 -4.59 -11.56 9.43
N ASN A 280 -3.94 -10.84 8.50
CA ASN A 280 -3.00 -9.77 8.89
C ASN A 280 -3.69 -8.61 9.65
N VAL A 281 -5.02 -8.50 9.54
CA VAL A 281 -5.85 -7.70 10.46
C VAL A 281 -7.08 -8.55 10.84
N PRO A 282 -6.94 -9.49 11.80
CA PRO A 282 -8.03 -10.36 12.15
C PRO A 282 -9.17 -9.52 12.72
N SER A 283 -10.31 -9.55 12.03
CA SER A 283 -11.56 -9.06 12.60
C SER A 283 -12.40 -10.28 12.98
N LEU A 284 -13.28 -10.13 13.96
CA LEU A 284 -14.25 -11.18 14.29
C LEU A 284 -15.07 -11.60 13.06
N GLN A 285 -15.26 -10.70 12.11
CA GLN A 285 -15.94 -11.00 10.84
C GLN A 285 -15.12 -11.96 9.97
N HIS A 286 -13.79 -11.79 9.86
CA HIS A 286 -12.93 -12.72 9.11
C HIS A 286 -13.01 -14.14 9.67
N TYR A 287 -12.93 -14.30 11.00
CA TYR A 287 -13.07 -15.60 11.63
C TYR A 287 -14.44 -16.24 11.43
N ARG A 288 -15.52 -15.42 11.51
CA ARG A 288 -16.86 -15.88 11.17
C ARG A 288 -16.94 -16.35 9.71
N ARG A 289 -16.32 -15.63 8.77
CA ARG A 289 -16.28 -16.03 7.35
C ARG A 289 -15.55 -17.36 7.17
N LEU A 290 -14.35 -17.52 7.72
CA LEU A 290 -13.60 -18.78 7.63
C LEU A 290 -14.37 -19.95 8.25
N TRP A 291 -14.97 -19.75 9.43
CA TRP A 291 -15.82 -20.75 10.08
C TRP A 291 -17.01 -21.13 9.20
N HIS A 292 -17.67 -20.14 8.59
CA HIS A 292 -18.77 -20.39 7.66
C HIS A 292 -18.32 -21.13 6.41
N LYS A 293 -17.20 -20.72 5.78
CA LYS A 293 -16.59 -21.42 4.63
C LYS A 293 -16.31 -22.89 4.98
N THR A 294 -15.65 -23.14 6.11
CA THR A 294 -15.29 -24.49 6.58
C THR A 294 -16.52 -25.37 6.85
N ARG A 295 -17.62 -24.80 7.35
CA ARG A 295 -18.83 -25.58 7.68
C ARG A 295 -19.82 -25.75 6.54
N ARG A 296 -19.79 -24.88 5.53
CA ARG A 296 -20.83 -24.82 4.48
C ARG A 296 -20.31 -25.14 3.10
N SER A 297 -19.02 -24.95 2.84
CA SER A 297 -18.44 -25.38 1.58
C SER A 297 -18.29 -26.90 1.59
N GLN A 298 -18.34 -27.49 0.39
CA GLN A 298 -17.93 -28.88 0.17
C GLN A 298 -16.39 -28.99 0.12
N LEU A 299 -15.67 -27.89 0.32
CA LEU A 299 -14.24 -27.78 0.16
C LEU A 299 -13.52 -27.99 1.48
N LYS A 300 -12.27 -28.45 1.37
CA LYS A 300 -11.32 -28.38 2.47
C LYS A 300 -10.78 -26.95 2.60
N CYS A 301 -11.51 -26.09 3.31
CA CYS A 301 -11.05 -24.73 3.63
C CYS A 301 -10.05 -24.73 4.79
N LEU A 302 -8.84 -24.22 4.55
CA LEU A 302 -7.75 -24.14 5.50
C LEU A 302 -7.22 -22.71 5.55
N PRO A 303 -6.92 -22.16 6.73
CA PRO A 303 -6.19 -20.89 6.80
C PRO A 303 -4.75 -21.07 6.30
N LEU A 304 -4.16 -20.05 5.69
CA LEU A 304 -2.72 -20.02 5.36
C LEU A 304 -1.84 -20.42 6.55
N GLU A 305 -2.27 -20.01 7.74
CA GLU A 305 -1.59 -20.20 9.02
C GLU A 305 -1.38 -21.66 9.40
N ARG A 306 -2.20 -22.57 8.87
CA ARG A 306 -1.99 -24.01 9.05
C ARG A 306 -0.61 -24.43 8.54
N TYR A 307 -0.08 -23.73 7.54
CA TYR A 307 1.21 -24.00 6.92
C TYR A 307 2.35 -23.18 7.53
N CYS A 308 2.06 -22.28 8.48
CA CYS A 308 3.05 -21.46 9.18
C CYS A 308 3.44 -22.09 10.52
N ASP A 309 4.17 -23.20 10.49
CA ASP A 309 4.74 -23.75 11.71
C ASP A 309 5.92 -22.91 12.24
N ARG A 310 6.51 -23.35 13.36
CA ARG A 310 7.67 -22.66 13.94
C ARG A 310 8.85 -22.59 12.96
N GLY A 311 9.07 -23.62 12.15
CA GLY A 311 10.15 -23.65 11.17
C GLY A 311 9.97 -22.57 10.10
N VAL A 312 8.76 -22.44 9.57
CA VAL A 312 8.38 -21.38 8.62
C VAL A 312 8.55 -19.98 9.25
N CYS A 313 8.05 -19.79 10.46
CA CYS A 313 8.18 -18.50 11.17
C CYS A 313 9.65 -18.13 11.41
N ASP A 314 10.46 -19.09 11.88
CA ASP A 314 11.87 -18.86 12.19
C ASP A 314 12.69 -18.61 10.91
N ALA A 315 12.36 -19.29 9.80
CA ALA A 315 12.99 -19.06 8.50
C ALA A 315 12.69 -17.65 7.96
N ALA A 316 11.42 -17.24 7.98
CA ALA A 316 11.01 -15.90 7.57
C ALA A 316 11.64 -14.81 8.46
N ALA A 317 11.69 -15.01 9.78
CA ALA A 317 12.30 -14.08 10.72
C ALA A 317 13.81 -13.89 10.47
N ARG A 318 14.55 -14.99 10.24
CA ARG A 318 15.99 -14.92 9.88
C ARG A 318 16.22 -14.15 8.58
N ALA A 319 15.44 -14.44 7.54
CA ALA A 319 15.56 -13.73 6.27
C ALA A 319 15.20 -12.24 6.42
N ALA A 320 14.14 -11.91 7.15
CA ALA A 320 13.72 -10.54 7.40
C ALA A 320 14.76 -9.72 8.20
N GLN A 321 15.53 -10.37 9.08
CA GLN A 321 16.64 -9.72 9.78
C GLN A 321 17.70 -9.20 8.80
N GLY A 322 17.99 -9.95 7.73
CA GLY A 322 18.89 -9.51 6.64
C GLY A 322 18.37 -8.23 5.97
N PHE A 323 17.07 -8.15 5.70
CA PHE A 323 16.44 -6.94 5.15
C PHE A 323 16.47 -5.76 6.13
N ALA A 324 16.29 -5.99 7.42
CA ALA A 324 16.42 -4.93 8.44
C ALA A 324 17.86 -4.38 8.51
N GLN A 325 18.87 -5.23 8.35
CA GLN A 325 20.28 -4.82 8.27
C GLN A 325 20.56 -4.05 6.97
N LEU A 326 20.05 -4.54 5.83
CA LEU A 326 20.13 -3.84 4.54
C LEU A 326 19.51 -2.45 4.63
N TRP A 327 18.34 -2.32 5.26
CA TRP A 327 17.71 -1.02 5.49
C TRP A 327 18.58 -0.08 6.31
N THR A 328 19.25 -0.57 7.35
CA THR A 328 20.14 0.26 8.17
C THR A 328 21.26 0.86 7.31
N ARG A 329 21.85 0.04 6.43
CA ARG A 329 22.87 0.49 5.47
C ARG A 329 22.31 1.50 4.47
N LEU A 330 21.20 1.18 3.80
CA LEU A 330 20.58 2.07 2.81
C LEU A 330 20.16 3.42 3.41
N ARG A 331 19.59 3.41 4.62
CA ARG A 331 19.18 4.62 5.34
C ARG A 331 20.36 5.53 5.68
N GLU A 332 21.57 5.01 5.74
CA GLU A 332 22.77 5.78 6.05
C GLU A 332 23.52 6.18 4.77
N ASP A 333 23.39 5.40 3.70
CA ASP A 333 24.02 5.62 2.41
C ASP A 333 23.56 6.90 1.71
N GLY A 334 24.53 7.73 1.31
CA GLY A 334 24.27 8.99 0.61
C GLY A 334 23.83 8.82 -0.83
N ASN A 335 24.36 7.81 -1.54
CA ASN A 335 24.03 7.57 -2.94
C ASN A 335 22.58 7.10 -3.08
N PHE A 336 22.14 6.19 -2.22
CA PHE A 336 20.75 5.75 -2.17
C PHE A 336 19.79 6.92 -1.92
N LYS A 337 20.06 7.77 -0.93
CA LYS A 337 19.24 8.97 -0.67
C LYS A 337 19.20 9.90 -1.88
N ASN A 338 20.38 10.18 -2.45
CA ASN A 338 20.52 11.08 -3.59
C ASN A 338 19.94 10.49 -4.88
N SER A 339 19.76 9.17 -4.99
CA SER A 339 19.09 8.55 -6.14
C SER A 339 17.60 8.87 -6.21
N LEU A 340 16.98 9.26 -5.08
CA LEU A 340 15.54 9.53 -4.98
C LEU A 340 15.21 10.98 -5.31
N HIS A 341 15.63 11.46 -6.49
CA HIS A 341 15.26 12.79 -6.98
C HIS A 341 14.28 12.70 -8.14
N TYR A 342 13.27 13.57 -8.12
CA TYR A 342 12.38 13.78 -9.25
C TYR A 342 12.33 15.25 -9.62
N ARG A 343 12.78 15.57 -10.84
CA ARG A 343 12.87 16.95 -11.35
C ARG A 343 13.59 17.89 -10.38
N GLY A 344 14.67 17.43 -9.75
CA GLY A 344 15.46 18.20 -8.79
C GLY A 344 14.88 18.31 -7.37
N VAL A 345 13.72 17.72 -7.11
CA VAL A 345 13.13 17.64 -5.77
C VAL A 345 13.56 16.34 -5.10
N ASP A 346 14.15 16.44 -3.90
CA ASP A 346 14.57 15.30 -3.08
C ASP A 346 13.36 14.57 -2.49
N LEU A 347 13.04 13.36 -2.96
CA LEU A 347 11.91 12.58 -2.46
C LEU A 347 12.24 11.77 -1.20
N TRP A 348 13.51 11.66 -0.79
CA TRP A 348 13.92 10.83 0.33
C TRP A 348 13.20 11.17 1.66
N PRO A 349 13.08 12.45 2.08
CA PRO A 349 12.41 12.81 3.32
C PRO A 349 10.95 12.33 3.38
N LEU A 350 10.31 12.21 2.21
CA LEU A 350 8.91 11.81 2.04
C LEU A 350 8.76 10.28 2.01
N LEU A 351 9.72 9.57 1.41
CA LEU A 351 9.63 8.12 1.18
C LEU A 351 10.34 7.28 2.27
N GLN A 352 11.23 7.87 3.08
CA GLN A 352 12.01 7.12 4.08
C GLN A 352 11.16 6.28 5.04
N GLN A 353 9.98 6.78 5.44
CA GLN A 353 9.08 6.05 6.34
C GLN A 353 8.44 4.86 5.64
N ARG A 354 8.09 5.01 4.35
CA ARG A 354 7.59 3.92 3.52
C ARG A 354 8.64 2.83 3.36
N PHE A 355 9.88 3.20 3.04
CA PHE A 355 10.97 2.22 2.98
C PHE A 355 11.19 1.54 4.33
N SER A 356 11.22 2.28 5.44
CA SER A 356 11.31 1.68 6.78
C SER A 356 10.23 0.63 7.02
N TYR A 357 8.97 0.90 6.66
CA TYR A 357 7.88 -0.06 6.76
C TYR A 357 8.13 -1.30 5.88
N LEU A 358 8.52 -1.08 4.62
CA LEU A 358 8.77 -2.16 3.66
C LEU A 358 9.82 -3.15 4.17
N PHE A 359 10.97 -2.64 4.62
CA PHE A 359 12.08 -3.48 5.06
C PHE A 359 11.89 -4.07 6.47
N ARG A 360 11.30 -3.32 7.41
CA ARG A 360 11.24 -3.75 8.82
C ARG A 360 10.00 -4.56 9.17
N GLU A 361 8.89 -4.32 8.47
CA GLU A 361 7.60 -4.94 8.80
C GLU A 361 7.07 -5.79 7.65
N TYR A 362 7.00 -5.22 6.45
CA TYR A 362 6.36 -5.88 5.31
C TYR A 362 7.20 -7.06 4.77
N ALA A 363 8.52 -6.94 4.73
CA ALA A 363 9.43 -8.01 4.30
C ALA A 363 9.20 -9.32 5.07
N HIS A 364 9.04 -9.24 6.39
CA HIS A 364 8.75 -10.41 7.23
C HIS A 364 7.45 -11.11 6.83
N CYS A 365 6.39 -10.34 6.56
CA CYS A 365 5.10 -10.88 6.11
C CYS A 365 5.23 -11.55 4.73
N VAL A 366 5.89 -10.89 3.78
CA VAL A 366 6.14 -11.45 2.44
C VAL A 366 6.92 -12.76 2.51
N LEU A 367 8.01 -12.79 3.30
CA LEU A 367 8.85 -13.97 3.46
C LEU A 367 8.07 -15.11 4.12
N MET A 368 7.23 -14.83 5.12
CA MET A 368 6.34 -15.84 5.71
C MET A 368 5.39 -16.43 4.68
N HIS A 369 4.80 -15.60 3.81
CA HIS A 369 3.94 -16.10 2.74
C HIS A 369 4.70 -16.97 1.74
N CYS A 370 5.95 -16.63 1.40
CA CYS A 370 6.80 -17.44 0.51
C CYS A 370 7.07 -18.82 1.11
N GLU A 371 7.51 -18.88 2.38
CA GLU A 371 7.76 -20.15 3.08
C GLU A 371 6.49 -20.99 3.23
N ALA A 372 5.35 -20.36 3.54
CA ALA A 372 4.07 -21.04 3.65
C ALA A 372 3.60 -21.60 2.29
N ALA A 373 3.73 -20.81 1.22
CA ALA A 373 3.37 -21.23 -0.13
C ALA A 373 4.24 -22.41 -0.61
N GLU A 374 5.56 -22.36 -0.40
CA GLU A 374 6.45 -23.48 -0.71
C GLU A 374 6.05 -24.74 0.08
N ARG A 375 5.68 -24.59 1.36
CA ARG A 375 5.18 -25.70 2.17
C ARG A 375 3.86 -26.27 1.63
N ILE A 376 2.92 -25.42 1.22
CA ILE A 376 1.66 -25.84 0.60
C ILE A 376 1.94 -26.68 -0.63
N MET A 377 2.84 -26.25 -1.53
CA MET A 377 3.21 -27.02 -2.71
C MET A 377 3.79 -28.40 -2.33
N ALA A 378 4.67 -28.44 -1.32
CA ALA A 378 5.31 -29.67 -0.87
C ALA A 378 4.34 -30.66 -0.19
N SER A 379 3.44 -30.15 0.67
CA SER A 379 2.53 -30.98 1.47
C SER A 379 1.27 -31.38 0.72
N GLU A 380 0.65 -30.45 -0.01
CA GLU A 380 -0.59 -30.72 -0.72
C GLU A 380 -0.32 -31.38 -2.07
N ARG A 381 0.84 -31.11 -2.70
CA ARG A 381 1.22 -31.61 -4.03
C ARG A 381 0.12 -31.36 -5.07
N PRO A 382 -0.30 -30.09 -5.28
CA PRO A 382 -1.31 -29.77 -6.27
C PRO A 382 -0.90 -30.19 -7.69
N ASP A 383 -1.89 -30.55 -8.51
CA ASP A 383 -1.77 -30.65 -9.96
C ASP A 383 -1.92 -29.27 -10.63
N ALA A 384 -2.62 -28.33 -9.99
CA ALA A 384 -2.71 -26.94 -10.40
C ALA A 384 -2.96 -26.00 -9.21
N VAL A 385 -2.68 -24.71 -9.39
CA VAL A 385 -2.97 -23.65 -8.44
C VAL A 385 -3.96 -22.67 -9.06
N LEU A 386 -4.97 -22.26 -8.29
CA LEU A 386 -5.94 -21.23 -8.67
C LEU A 386 -5.82 -20.04 -7.71
N LEU A 387 -5.76 -18.82 -8.22
CA LEU A 387 -5.56 -17.61 -7.42
C LEU A 387 -6.76 -16.68 -7.61
N GLU A 388 -7.48 -16.32 -6.54
CA GLU A 388 -8.53 -15.27 -6.63
C GLU A 388 -7.96 -13.85 -6.52
N TYR A 389 -6.75 -13.72 -5.97
CA TYR A 389 -6.07 -12.44 -5.79
C TYR A 389 -4.56 -12.63 -5.93
N GLU A 390 -4.10 -12.53 -7.16
CA GLU A 390 -2.71 -12.68 -7.59
C GLU A 390 -1.82 -11.49 -7.22
N GLU A 391 -2.41 -10.30 -7.07
CA GLU A 391 -1.64 -9.07 -6.83
C GLU A 391 -1.07 -8.99 -5.41
N GLY A 392 -1.75 -9.64 -4.46
CA GLY A 392 -1.41 -9.65 -3.05
C GLY A 392 -0.08 -10.37 -2.76
N SER A 393 0.49 -10.12 -1.58
CA SER A 393 1.76 -10.74 -1.21
C SER A 393 1.72 -12.26 -1.19
N TYR A 394 0.57 -12.85 -0.86
CA TYR A 394 0.40 -14.30 -0.87
C TYR A 394 0.12 -14.87 -2.26
N GLY A 395 -0.64 -14.17 -3.11
CA GLY A 395 -0.89 -14.59 -4.49
C GLY A 395 0.43 -14.67 -5.27
N ARG A 396 1.25 -13.62 -5.16
CA ARG A 396 2.62 -13.59 -5.70
C ARG A 396 3.49 -14.70 -5.11
N ALA A 397 3.43 -14.94 -3.79
CA ALA A 397 4.18 -16.02 -3.17
C ALA A 397 3.75 -17.41 -3.68
N ALA A 398 2.45 -17.63 -3.87
CA ALA A 398 1.89 -18.84 -4.44
C ALA A 398 2.31 -19.05 -5.89
N MET A 399 2.33 -18.00 -6.72
CA MET A 399 2.84 -18.06 -8.09
C MET A 399 4.31 -18.47 -8.14
N VAL A 400 5.15 -17.86 -7.30
CA VAL A 400 6.59 -18.18 -7.23
C VAL A 400 6.79 -19.62 -6.76
N ALA A 401 6.09 -20.05 -5.71
CA ALA A 401 6.16 -21.41 -5.21
C ALA A 401 5.67 -22.44 -6.24
N ALA A 402 4.58 -22.16 -6.94
CA ALA A 402 4.04 -23.01 -8.00
C ALA A 402 5.04 -23.15 -9.17
N ARG A 403 5.62 -22.03 -9.65
CA ARG A 403 6.67 -22.03 -10.68
C ARG A 403 7.87 -22.89 -10.26
N LYS A 404 8.37 -22.71 -9.04
CA LYS A 404 9.48 -23.52 -8.49
C LYS A 404 9.14 -25.01 -8.42
N ALA A 405 7.90 -25.34 -8.11
CA ALA A 405 7.41 -26.71 -8.02
C ALA A 405 7.02 -27.32 -9.40
N GLY A 406 7.10 -26.56 -10.49
CA GLY A 406 6.62 -26.99 -11.81
C GLY A 406 5.10 -27.19 -11.87
N VAL A 407 4.35 -26.55 -10.98
CA VAL A 407 2.88 -26.64 -10.91
C VAL A 407 2.27 -25.48 -11.70
N PRO A 408 1.37 -25.74 -12.67
CA PRO A 408 0.69 -24.69 -13.40
C PRO A 408 -0.21 -23.87 -12.47
N SER A 409 -0.20 -22.55 -12.64
CA SER A 409 -1.03 -21.62 -11.88
C SER A 409 -1.93 -20.80 -12.80
N VAL A 410 -3.18 -20.59 -12.40
CA VAL A 410 -4.16 -19.75 -13.09
C VAL A 410 -4.67 -18.69 -12.11
N ALA A 411 -4.70 -17.43 -12.53
CA ALA A 411 -5.35 -16.35 -11.79
C ALA A 411 -6.79 -16.18 -12.30
N LEU A 412 -7.74 -16.08 -11.36
CA LEU A 412 -9.11 -15.67 -11.60
C LEU A 412 -9.20 -14.17 -11.44
N GLN A 413 -9.48 -13.49 -12.55
CA GLN A 413 -9.71 -12.06 -12.55
C GLN A 413 -11.21 -11.78 -12.67
N HIS A 414 -11.68 -10.70 -12.05
CA HIS A 414 -12.97 -10.14 -12.43
C HIS A 414 -12.92 -9.73 -13.91
N GLY A 415 -14.04 -9.85 -14.63
CA GLY A 415 -14.13 -9.28 -15.98
C GLY A 415 -13.82 -7.78 -15.98
N LEU A 416 -13.38 -7.23 -17.11
CA LEU A 416 -13.14 -5.79 -17.26
C LEU A 416 -14.44 -5.01 -16.98
N HIS A 417 -14.51 -4.36 -15.82
CA HIS A 417 -15.53 -3.35 -15.54
C HIS A 417 -14.89 -1.98 -15.74
N GLY A 418 -14.97 -1.48 -16.98
CA GLY A 418 -14.84 -0.08 -17.37
C GLY A 418 -13.77 0.78 -16.68
N GLY A 419 -12.58 0.83 -17.27
CA GLY A 419 -11.56 1.83 -16.98
C GLY A 419 -10.21 1.41 -17.55
N ALA A 420 -9.63 2.21 -18.45
CA ALA A 420 -8.28 1.99 -18.92
C ALA A 420 -7.33 2.17 -17.73
N TYR A 421 -6.52 1.15 -17.46
CA TYR A 421 -5.30 1.19 -16.65
C TYR A 421 -5.43 0.88 -15.15
N ILE A 422 -5.01 -0.34 -14.76
CA ILE A 422 -4.78 -0.74 -13.36
C ILE A 422 -3.31 -1.24 -13.27
N PRO A 423 -2.41 -0.54 -12.56
CA PRO A 423 -0.96 -0.75 -12.65
C PRO A 423 -0.46 -2.11 -12.14
N SER A 424 -1.26 -2.81 -11.33
CA SER A 424 -0.92 -4.13 -10.81
C SER A 424 -0.84 -5.23 -11.89
N TYR A 425 -1.35 -4.98 -13.10
CA TYR A 425 -1.41 -5.96 -14.19
C TYR A 425 -0.35 -5.81 -15.30
N PHE A 426 0.57 -4.83 -15.22
CA PHE A 426 1.52 -4.54 -16.32
C PHE A 426 2.98 -4.92 -16.06
N PHE A 427 3.29 -5.61 -14.97
CA PHE A 427 4.67 -6.08 -14.76
C PHE A 427 4.92 -7.34 -15.59
N HIS A 428 5.69 -7.18 -16.67
CA HIS A 428 6.18 -8.31 -17.47
C HIS A 428 6.86 -9.33 -16.54
N ALA A 429 6.34 -10.56 -16.57
CA ALA A 429 6.98 -11.71 -15.95
C ALA A 429 8.34 -11.95 -16.63
N PHE A 430 9.41 -11.86 -15.84
CA PHE A 430 10.76 -12.30 -16.21
C PHE A 430 10.90 -13.83 -16.03
#